data_AF-A0ABD5GM99-F1
#
_entry.id   AF-A0ABD5GM99-F1
#
_cell.length_a   1.000
_cell.length_b   1.000
_cell.length_c   1.000
_cell.angle_alpha   90.00
_cell.angle_beta   90.00
_cell.angle_gamma   90.00
#
_symmetry.space_group_name_H-M   'P 1'
#
loop_
_entity.id
_entity.type
_entity.pdbx_description
1 polymer ?
#
loop_
_entity_poly.entity_id
_entity_poly.type
_entity_poly.pdbx_seq_one_letter_code
_entity_poly.pdbx_strand_id
1 'polypeptide(L)'
;MSEEIQGWRDIIQQNGKRRQHQLTIPKRIADDLDKIPNEAKRYVQENDFDDYSILDDFVELREFYEADEDEAFPGFTGLKEFVKDNLNLCALYLVGKALGVDLVKVVEG
;
A
#
# COMPACT_ATOMS: atom_id res chain seq x y z
N MET A 1 -15.04 -15.01 40.99
CA MET A 1 -15.78 -14.32 39.91
C MET A 1 -15.31 -12.89 39.65
N SER A 2 -15.02 -12.07 40.66
CA SER A 2 -14.58 -10.66 40.46
C SER A 2 -13.17 -10.52 39.85
N GLU A 3 -12.20 -11.30 40.31
CA GLU A 3 -10.79 -11.15 39.90
C GLU A 3 -10.54 -11.58 38.46
N GLU A 4 -11.23 -12.63 38.01
CA GLU A 4 -11.13 -13.14 36.64
C GLU A 4 -11.65 -12.10 35.64
N ILE A 5 -12.80 -11.49 35.93
CA ILE A 5 -13.38 -10.40 35.12
C ILE A 5 -12.45 -9.17 35.11
N GLN A 6 -11.81 -8.86 36.24
CA GLN A 6 -10.84 -7.77 36.31
C GLN A 6 -9.59 -8.07 35.47
N GLY A 7 -9.07 -9.29 35.53
CA GLY A 7 -7.95 -9.73 34.69
C GLY A 7 -8.25 -9.60 33.19
N TRP A 8 -9.45 -9.99 32.76
CA TRP A 8 -9.88 -9.80 31.36
C TRP A 8 -9.98 -8.33 30.97
N ARG A 9 -10.49 -7.45 31.85
CA ARG A 9 -10.54 -6.00 31.61
C ARG A 9 -9.14 -5.42 31.46
N ASP A 10 -8.21 -5.82 32.31
CA ASP A 10 -6.84 -5.31 32.31
C ASP A 10 -6.10 -5.73 31.03
N ILE A 11 -6.29 -6.97 30.57
CA ILE A 11 -5.74 -7.46 29.28
C ILE A 11 -6.29 -6.66 28.10
N ILE A 12 -7.61 -6.42 28.07
CA ILE A 12 -8.25 -5.66 26.99
C ILE A 12 -7.75 -4.21 27.00
N GLN A 13 -7.63 -3.57 28.17
CA GLN A 13 -7.08 -2.22 28.28
C GLN A 13 -5.61 -2.15 27.89
N GLN A 14 -4.80 -3.15 28.24
CA GLN A 14 -3.40 -3.22 27.83
C GLN A 14 -3.27 -3.44 26.32
N ASN A 15 -4.09 -4.31 25.73
CA ASN A 15 -4.11 -4.53 24.29
C ASN A 15 -4.57 -3.27 23.53
N GLY A 16 -5.56 -2.54 24.04
CA GLY A 16 -5.99 -1.26 23.48
C GLY A 16 -4.96 -0.13 23.63
N LYS A 17 -3.99 -0.27 24.55
CA LYS A 17 -2.87 0.66 24.76
C LYS A 17 -1.60 0.27 24.00
N ARG A 18 -1.54 -0.90 23.35
CA ARG A 18 -0.39 -1.28 22.52
C ARG A 18 -0.30 -0.30 21.36
N ARG A 19 0.73 0.54 21.36
CA ARG A 19 1.06 1.38 20.22
C ARG A 19 1.49 0.46 19.08
N GLN A 20 0.60 0.27 18.11
CA GLN A 20 0.99 -0.27 16.83
C GLN A 20 1.83 0.83 16.16
N HIS A 21 3.10 0.54 15.90
CA HIS A 21 3.95 1.49 15.19
C HIS A 21 3.44 1.54 13.74
N GLN A 22 2.82 2.66 13.38
CA GLN A 22 2.33 2.92 12.04
C GLN A 22 3.24 3.94 11.36
N LEU A 23 3.58 3.70 10.10
CA LEU A 23 4.20 4.71 9.26
C LEU A 23 3.16 5.81 9.01
N THR A 24 3.48 7.07 9.32
CA THR A 24 2.58 8.18 8.98
C THR A 24 3.03 8.80 7.67
N ILE A 25 2.13 8.86 6.67
CA ILE A 25 2.42 9.51 5.38
C ILE A 25 1.41 10.62 5.10
N PRO A 26 1.83 11.70 4.42
CA PRO A 26 0.90 12.72 3.93
C PRO A 26 -0.08 12.15 2.89
N LYS A 27 -1.30 12.68 2.86
CA LYS A 27 -2.35 12.27 1.92
C LYS A 27 -1.91 12.37 0.46
N ARG A 28 -1.20 13.44 0.09
CA ARG A 28 -0.64 13.57 -1.28
C ARG A 28 0.24 12.38 -1.68
N ILE A 29 1.01 11.83 -0.74
CA ILE A 29 1.88 10.67 -0.99
C ILE A 29 1.06 9.40 -1.11
N ALA A 30 0.02 9.23 -0.28
CA ALA A 30 -0.91 8.11 -0.42
C ALA A 30 -1.64 8.14 -1.77
N ASP A 31 -2.09 9.33 -2.21
CA ASP A 31 -2.73 9.52 -3.50
C ASP A 31 -1.78 9.20 -4.66
N ASP A 32 -0.49 9.58 -4.56
CA ASP A 32 0.53 9.22 -5.55
C ASP A 32 0.80 7.71 -5.58
N LEU A 33 0.87 7.07 -4.42
CA LEU A 33 1.07 5.62 -4.31
C LEU A 33 -0.11 4.82 -4.87
N ASP A 34 -1.33 5.33 -4.73
CA ASP A 34 -2.54 4.71 -5.28
C ASP A 34 -2.65 4.85 -6.80
N LYS A 35 -1.90 5.74 -7.45
CA LYS A 35 -1.93 5.87 -8.92
C LYS A 35 -1.46 4.60 -9.63
N ILE A 36 -0.43 3.93 -9.12
CA ILE A 36 0.14 2.69 -9.71
C ILE A 36 -0.92 1.60 -9.83
N PRO A 37 -1.51 1.11 -8.72
CA PRO A 37 -2.50 0.04 -8.78
C PRO A 37 -3.77 0.46 -9.51
N ASN A 38 -4.16 1.74 -9.44
CA ASN A 38 -5.38 2.22 -10.08
C ASN A 38 -5.25 2.33 -11.61
N GLU A 39 -4.09 2.74 -12.11
CA GLU A 39 -3.85 2.85 -13.55
C GLU A 39 -3.70 1.45 -14.18
N ALA A 40 -3.00 0.53 -13.51
CA ALA A 40 -2.89 -0.85 -13.93
C ALA A 40 -4.26 -1.58 -13.98
N LYS A 41 -5.09 -1.39 -12.94
CA LYS A 41 -6.48 -1.86 -12.95
C LYS A 41 -7.30 -1.31 -14.12
N ARG A 42 -7.14 -0.01 -14.42
CA ARG A 42 -7.85 0.63 -15.52
C ARG A 42 -7.42 0.03 -16.86
N TYR A 43 -6.13 -0.17 -17.07
CA TYR A 43 -5.60 -0.81 -18.27
C TYR A 43 -6.15 -2.23 -18.45
N VAL A 44 -6.19 -3.03 -17.39
CA VAL A 44 -6.77 -4.39 -17.45
C VAL A 44 -8.26 -4.36 -17.77
N GLN A 45 -9.03 -3.47 -17.14
CA GLN A 45 -10.47 -3.31 -17.41
C GLN A 45 -10.75 -2.86 -18.85
N GLU A 46 -9.96 -1.94 -19.39
CA GLU A 46 -10.15 -1.40 -20.75
C GLU A 46 -9.77 -2.41 -21.84
N ASN A 47 -8.89 -3.36 -21.54
CA ASN A 47 -8.39 -4.34 -22.50
C ASN A 47 -8.94 -5.77 -22.27
N ASP A 48 -9.92 -5.93 -21.37
CA ASP A 48 -10.64 -7.19 -21.09
C ASP A 48 -9.69 -8.35 -20.69
N PHE A 49 -8.63 -8.02 -19.93
CA PHE A 49 -7.75 -9.02 -19.32
C PHE A 49 -8.41 -9.63 -18.07
N ASP A 50 -7.94 -10.83 -17.65
CA ASP A 50 -8.44 -11.57 -16.48
C ASP A 50 -8.38 -10.75 -15.15
N ASP A 51 -9.04 -11.27 -14.12
CA ASP A 51 -9.23 -10.62 -12.81
C ASP A 51 -7.91 -10.10 -12.19
N TYR A 52 -7.88 -8.80 -11.91
CA TYR A 52 -6.69 -8.10 -11.41
C TYR A 52 -6.57 -8.24 -9.89
N SER A 53 -5.49 -8.85 -9.43
CA SER A 53 -5.21 -9.12 -8.01
C SER A 53 -4.19 -8.15 -7.41
N ILE A 54 -4.07 -8.13 -6.08
CA ILE A 54 -3.01 -7.36 -5.41
C ILE A 54 -1.60 -7.90 -5.67
N LEU A 55 -1.47 -9.14 -6.15
CA LEU A 55 -0.17 -9.66 -6.58
C LEU A 55 0.28 -9.01 -7.88
N ASP A 56 -0.67 -8.62 -8.73
CA ASP A 56 -0.39 -7.89 -9.97
C ASP A 56 0.15 -6.49 -9.65
N ASP A 57 -0.30 -5.86 -8.55
CA ASP A 57 0.30 -4.58 -8.08
C ASP A 57 1.80 -4.70 -7.77
N PHE A 58 2.28 -5.85 -7.29
CA PHE A 58 3.71 -6.08 -7.04
C PHE A 58 4.48 -6.41 -8.32
N VAL A 59 3.85 -7.09 -9.28
CA VAL A 59 4.44 -7.36 -10.60
C VAL A 59 4.63 -6.04 -11.34
N GLU A 60 3.60 -5.20 -11.38
CA GLU A 60 3.64 -3.87 -11.98
C GLU A 60 4.70 -2.99 -11.33
N LEU A 61 4.77 -2.96 -9.99
CA LEU A 61 5.81 -2.20 -9.28
C LEU A 61 7.22 -2.62 -9.70
N ARG A 62 7.43 -3.93 -9.87
CA ARG A 62 8.72 -4.49 -10.32
C ARG A 62 9.01 -4.12 -11.77
N GLU A 63 8.02 -4.23 -12.65
CA GLU A 63 8.15 -3.84 -14.06
C GLU A 63 8.48 -2.36 -14.19
N PHE A 64 7.83 -1.47 -13.42
CA PHE A 64 8.18 -0.04 -13.39
C PHE A 64 9.62 0.22 -12.95
N TYR A 65 10.11 -0.54 -11.97
CA TYR A 65 11.47 -0.41 -11.48
C TYR A 65 12.50 -0.92 -12.50
N GLU A 66 12.23 -2.06 -13.14
CA GLU A 66 13.15 -2.75 -14.06
C GLU A 66 13.07 -2.25 -15.52
N ALA A 67 12.01 -1.54 -15.92
CA ALA A 67 11.84 -1.07 -17.29
C ALA A 67 12.96 -0.12 -17.74
N ASP A 68 13.52 -0.40 -18.92
CA ASP A 68 14.35 0.55 -19.66
C ASP A 68 13.50 1.75 -20.13
N GLU A 69 14.13 2.91 -20.38
CA GLU A 69 13.43 4.18 -20.67
C GLU A 69 12.41 4.10 -21.82
N ASP A 70 12.60 3.13 -22.74
CA ASP A 70 11.86 3.03 -24.00
C ASP A 70 10.65 2.08 -23.96
N GLU A 71 10.45 1.31 -22.88
CA GLU A 71 9.36 0.31 -22.75
C GLU A 71 8.25 0.71 -21.76
N ALA A 72 8.38 1.85 -21.07
CA ALA A 72 7.35 2.31 -20.16
C ALA A 72 6.07 2.68 -20.93
N PHE A 73 4.94 2.06 -20.56
CA PHE A 73 3.63 2.33 -21.17
C PHE A 73 3.37 3.85 -21.30
N PRO A 74 2.94 4.35 -22.47
CA PRO A 74 2.68 5.77 -22.69
C PRO A 74 1.53 6.22 -21.77
N GLY A 75 1.88 6.91 -20.68
CA GLY A 75 0.97 7.28 -19.60
C GLY A 75 1.61 7.18 -18.20
N PHE A 76 2.71 6.43 -18.08
CA PHE A 76 3.31 6.09 -16.79
C PHE A 76 4.70 6.71 -16.52
N THR A 77 5.21 7.58 -17.38
CA THR A 77 6.58 8.14 -17.28
C THR A 77 6.83 8.89 -15.95
N GLY A 78 5.88 9.70 -15.49
CA GLY A 78 6.00 10.38 -14.18
C GLY A 78 5.86 9.44 -12.98
N LEU A 79 5.21 8.29 -13.17
CA LEU A 79 5.02 7.29 -12.12
C LEU A 79 6.26 6.41 -11.94
N LYS A 80 6.94 6.11 -13.06
CA LYS A 80 8.20 5.37 -13.09
C LYS A 80 9.30 6.04 -12.25
N GLU A 81 9.51 7.34 -12.43
CA GLU A 81 10.55 8.08 -11.69
C GLU A 81 10.25 8.08 -10.18
N PHE A 82 8.98 8.29 -9.82
CA PHE A 82 8.53 8.18 -8.43
C PHE A 82 8.79 6.79 -7.84
N VAL A 83 8.49 5.71 -8.56
CA VAL A 83 8.74 4.32 -8.10
C VAL A 83 10.24 4.08 -7.88
N LYS A 84 11.10 4.52 -8.80
CA LYS A 84 12.55 4.34 -8.68
C LYS A 84 13.10 5.05 -7.43
N ASP A 85 12.65 6.28 -7.19
CA ASP A 85 13.12 7.06 -6.04
C ASP A 85 12.52 6.58 -4.70
N ASN A 86 11.38 5.87 -4.73
CA ASN A 86 10.59 5.54 -3.54
C ASN A 86 10.22 4.06 -3.42
N LEU A 87 11.01 3.14 -4.01
CA LEU A 87 10.70 1.71 -4.10
C LEU A 87 10.31 1.08 -2.75
N ASN A 88 11.10 1.35 -1.70
CA ASN A 88 10.85 0.79 -0.36
C ASN A 88 9.52 1.27 0.23
N LEU A 89 9.14 2.52 -0.04
CA LEU A 89 7.87 3.08 0.42
C LEU A 89 6.70 2.44 -0.31
N CYS A 90 6.83 2.26 -1.63
CA CYS A 90 5.83 1.58 -2.46
C CYS A 90 5.60 0.13 -2.00
N ALA A 91 6.69 -0.62 -1.80
CA ALA A 91 6.62 -2.00 -1.32
C ALA A 91 5.95 -2.10 0.07
N LEU A 92 6.33 -1.24 1.02
CA LEU A 92 5.73 -1.23 2.35
C LEU A 92 4.24 -0.88 2.32
N TYR A 93 3.84 0.07 1.47
CA TYR A 93 2.45 0.48 1.31
C TYR A 93 1.59 -0.66 0.73
N LEU A 94 2.06 -1.31 -0.33
CA LEU A 94 1.37 -2.46 -0.93
C LEU A 94 1.27 -3.64 0.04
N VAL A 95 2.33 -3.94 0.80
CA VAL A 95 2.30 -4.99 1.83
C VAL A 95 1.27 -4.67 2.91
N GLY A 96 1.16 -3.42 3.34
CA GLY A 96 0.13 -2.97 4.26
C GLY A 96 -1.29 -3.24 3.74
N LYS A 97 -1.56 -2.87 2.48
CA LYS A 97 -2.87 -3.15 1.85
C LYS A 97 -3.16 -4.64 1.71
N ALA A 98 -2.19 -5.44 1.23
CA ALA A 98 -2.37 -6.87 1.01
C ALA A 98 -2.68 -7.65 2.29
N LEU A 99 -2.05 -7.26 3.40
CA LEU A 99 -2.24 -7.91 4.70
C LEU A 99 -3.49 -7.40 5.45
N GLY A 100 -4.20 -6.39 4.92
CA GLY A 100 -5.35 -5.78 5.59
C GLY A 100 -5.01 -5.16 6.95
N VAL A 101 -3.74 -4.83 7.17
CA VAL A 101 -3.26 -4.22 8.41
C VAL A 101 -2.98 -2.74 8.18
N ASP A 102 -3.37 -1.93 9.15
CA ASP A 102 -3.09 -0.51 9.15
C ASP A 102 -1.62 -0.28 9.55
N LEU A 103 -0.68 -0.61 8.64
CA LEU A 103 0.75 -0.31 8.79
C LEU A 103 1.05 1.16 8.45
N VAL A 104 0.13 1.83 7.75
CA VAL A 104 0.31 3.18 7.21
C VAL A 104 -0.88 4.05 7.58
N LYS A 105 -0.65 5.01 8.47
CA LYS A 105 -1.62 6.04 8.81
C LYS A 105 -1.50 7.21 7.83
N VAL A 106 -2.58 7.49 7.10
CA VAL A 106 -2.67 8.67 6.23
C VAL A 106 -3.11 9.89 7.05
N VAL A 107 -2.42 11.00 6.89
CA VAL A 107 -2.77 12.29 7.52
C VAL A 107 -2.89 13.39 6.49
N GLU A 108 -3.76 14.37 6.74
CA GLU A 108 -3.86 15.59 5.92
C GLU A 108 -2.53 16.36 6.02
N GLY A 109 -1.86 16.57 4.88
CA GLY A 109 -0.55 17.21 4.76
C GLY A 109 0.01 17.19 3.35
#